data_AF-U2IYG9-F1
#
_entry.id   AF-U2IYG9-F1
#
_cell.length_a   1.000
_cell.length_b   1.000
_cell.length_c   1.000
_cell.angle_alpha   90.00
_cell.angle_beta   90.00
_cell.angle_gamma   90.00
#
_symmetry.space_group_name_H-M   'P 1'
#
loop_
_entity.id
_entity.type
_entity.pdbx_description
1 polymer ?
#
loop_
_entity_poly.entity_id
_entity_poly.type
_entity_poly.pdbx_seq_one_letter_code
_entity_poly.pdbx_strand_id
1 'polypeptide(L)'
;MQQEIAPTFEVISEKGDHRFQVTLHPIEIPKATYKHNSDILVLSDPHGDFDSFHAVLKAHRVIDEKYQWTFGKKHLVVIGDIFDRGDDVLPLFWLLYKLEAEASQAGGAVHFLLGNHEEMTLRGNLKYAKEKYTNLAQHLDINYQELWDMESELGRWLLSRNTIEKIGDHLFVHAGLSADIIGNVWTINAINDSTRAHVHQRKEEREHSPAARFLFGSNGPLWYRGMVRTDEKYNPLSTADLEQIMKQYDVKHLFVGHTIFPEVTSFYEGKVYGVNVSNKSNREKGASRGLLIKGNKRYRIYDDPKKKERI
;
A
#
# COMPACT_ATOMS: atom_id res chain seq x y z
N MET A 1 23.00 -20.81 -24.43
CA MET A 1 22.52 -19.59 -23.76
C MET A 1 22.74 -19.79 -22.28
N GLN A 2 23.78 -19.19 -21.70
CA GLN A 2 23.94 -19.20 -20.25
C GLN A 2 22.80 -18.36 -19.69
N GLN A 3 21.98 -18.92 -18.79
CA GLN A 3 21.08 -18.11 -17.97
C GLN A 3 21.98 -17.22 -17.11
N GLU A 4 21.99 -15.91 -17.37
CA GLU A 4 22.57 -14.97 -16.42
C GLU A 4 21.87 -15.18 -15.07
N ILE A 5 22.65 -15.49 -14.05
CA ILE A 5 22.14 -15.63 -12.68
C ILE A 5 21.77 -14.21 -12.24
N ALA A 6 20.48 -13.99 -11.99
CA ALA A 6 20.01 -12.69 -11.52
C ALA A 6 20.74 -12.30 -10.23
N PRO A 7 21.21 -11.04 -10.09
CA PRO A 7 21.94 -10.60 -8.90
C PRO A 7 21.16 -10.87 -7.61
N THR A 8 21.85 -11.38 -6.60
CA THR A 8 21.33 -11.61 -5.25
C THR A 8 22.16 -10.84 -4.23
N PHE A 9 21.50 -10.19 -3.27
CA PHE A 9 22.14 -9.42 -2.21
C PHE A 9 21.39 -9.53 -0.88
N GLU A 10 22.11 -9.29 0.21
CA GLU A 10 21.54 -9.27 1.56
C GLU A 10 20.95 -7.90 1.87
N VAL A 11 19.77 -7.90 2.48
CA VAL A 11 19.12 -6.72 3.03
C VAL A 11 19.07 -6.86 4.55
N ILE A 12 19.43 -5.78 5.24
CA ILE A 12 19.55 -5.72 6.69
C ILE A 12 18.73 -4.52 7.19
N SER A 13 17.94 -4.70 8.25
CA SER A 13 17.25 -3.57 8.91
C SER A 13 18.23 -2.68 9.68
N GLU A 14 17.79 -1.48 10.04
CA GLU A 14 18.59 -0.46 10.72
C GLU A 14 19.30 -0.98 11.96
N LYS A 15 18.61 -1.78 12.78
CA LYS A 15 19.18 -2.37 14.01
C LYS A 15 19.96 -3.66 13.76
N GLY A 16 19.91 -4.21 12.55
CA GLY A 16 20.55 -5.47 12.21
C GLY A 16 19.80 -6.74 12.62
N ASP A 17 18.62 -6.58 13.23
CA ASP A 17 17.79 -7.67 13.77
C ASP A 17 17.07 -8.49 12.67
N HIS A 18 16.83 -7.87 11.50
CA HIS A 18 16.19 -8.50 10.36
C HIS A 18 17.17 -8.61 9.20
N ARG A 19 17.31 -9.81 8.64
CA ARG A 19 18.23 -10.13 7.54
C ARG A 19 17.60 -11.10 6.57
N PHE A 20 17.62 -10.78 5.28
CA PHE A 20 17.08 -11.65 4.23
C PHE A 20 17.76 -11.41 2.89
N GLN A 21 17.69 -12.41 2.02
CA GLN A 21 18.27 -12.36 0.68
C GLN A 21 17.22 -12.00 -0.36
N VAL A 22 17.56 -11.05 -1.23
CA VAL A 22 16.73 -10.60 -2.36
C VAL A 22 17.45 -10.94 -3.65
N THR A 23 16.71 -11.54 -4.58
CA THR A 23 17.17 -11.74 -5.96
C THR A 23 16.36 -10.84 -6.86
N LEU A 24 17.04 -10.11 -7.74
CA LEU A 24 16.37 -9.26 -8.73
C LEU A 24 15.51 -10.10 -9.67
N HIS A 25 14.37 -9.55 -10.08
CA HIS A 25 13.47 -10.17 -11.04
C HIS A 25 12.91 -9.09 -11.99
N PRO A 26 12.35 -9.49 -13.15
CA PRO A 26 11.74 -8.54 -14.06
C PRO A 26 10.66 -7.70 -13.37
N ILE A 27 10.64 -6.40 -13.68
CA ILE A 27 9.63 -5.46 -13.20
C ILE A 27 8.53 -5.36 -14.24
N GLU A 28 7.30 -5.63 -13.83
CA GLU A 28 6.10 -5.50 -14.66
C GLU A 28 5.15 -4.44 -14.06
N ILE A 29 4.29 -3.86 -14.91
CA ILE A 29 3.15 -3.07 -14.42
C ILE A 29 2.08 -4.08 -13.97
N PRO A 30 1.67 -4.08 -12.68
CA PRO A 30 0.67 -5.02 -12.19
C PRO A 30 -0.69 -4.80 -12.87
N LYS A 31 -1.45 -5.89 -13.03
CA LYS A 31 -2.84 -5.80 -13.48
C LYS A 31 -3.64 -4.97 -12.47
N ALA A 32 -4.63 -4.22 -12.96
CA ALA A 32 -5.49 -3.44 -12.09
C ALA A 32 -6.68 -4.25 -11.51
N THR A 33 -6.98 -5.41 -12.12
CA THR A 33 -8.12 -6.27 -11.75
C THR A 33 -7.72 -7.73 -11.66
N TYR A 34 -8.10 -8.39 -10.56
CA TYR A 34 -7.85 -9.79 -10.27
C TYR A 34 -9.13 -10.52 -9.88
N LYS A 35 -9.12 -11.86 -10.02
CA LYS A 35 -10.20 -12.71 -9.52
C LYS A 35 -9.99 -12.98 -8.02
N HIS A 36 -11.07 -13.02 -7.25
CA HIS A 36 -11.02 -13.41 -5.83
C HIS A 36 -11.16 -14.93 -5.70
N ASN A 37 -10.03 -15.65 -5.77
CA ASN A 37 -9.99 -17.12 -5.74
C ASN A 37 -9.41 -17.69 -4.42
N SER A 38 -9.03 -16.82 -3.49
CA SER A 38 -8.29 -17.19 -2.27
C SER A 38 -8.44 -16.13 -1.19
N ASP A 39 -8.14 -16.50 0.06
CA ASP A 39 -8.09 -15.55 1.18
C ASP A 39 -7.13 -14.36 0.88
N ILE A 40 -7.47 -13.19 1.42
CA ILE A 40 -6.70 -11.94 1.24
C ILE A 40 -6.35 -11.38 2.63
N LEU A 41 -5.07 -11.17 2.92
CA LEU A 41 -4.61 -10.41 4.09
C LEU A 41 -4.38 -8.97 3.67
N VAL A 42 -4.94 -8.01 4.41
CA VAL A 42 -4.90 -6.58 4.10
C VAL A 42 -4.22 -5.84 5.25
N LEU A 43 -3.16 -5.11 4.92
CA LEU A 43 -2.35 -4.27 5.80
C LEU A 43 -2.23 -2.86 5.19
N SER A 44 -1.81 -1.88 5.99
CA SER A 44 -1.69 -0.49 5.54
C SER A 44 -0.68 0.30 6.37
N ASP A 45 -0.14 1.35 5.77
CA ASP A 45 0.68 2.40 6.39
C ASP A 45 1.83 1.90 7.30
N PRO A 46 2.73 1.02 6.81
CA PRO A 46 3.84 0.53 7.63
C PRO A 46 4.78 1.64 8.11
N HIS A 47 4.94 2.74 7.36
CA HIS A 47 5.77 3.91 7.71
C HIS A 47 7.14 3.56 8.29
N GLY A 48 7.92 2.73 7.59
CA GLY A 48 9.26 2.33 8.03
C GLY A 48 9.30 1.50 9.33
N ASP A 49 8.17 1.02 9.87
CA ASP A 49 8.09 0.17 11.07
C ASP A 49 8.21 -1.31 10.68
N PHE A 50 9.43 -1.74 10.34
CA PHE A 50 9.70 -3.09 9.86
C PHE A 50 9.36 -4.14 10.93
N ASP A 51 9.76 -3.92 12.18
CA ASP A 51 9.52 -4.88 13.25
C ASP A 51 8.01 -5.21 13.38
N SER A 52 7.13 -4.21 13.28
CA SER A 52 5.69 -4.44 13.39
C SER A 52 5.09 -5.06 12.14
N PHE A 53 5.60 -4.71 10.95
CA PHE A 53 5.19 -5.34 9.70
C PHE A 53 5.60 -6.82 9.66
N HIS A 54 6.84 -7.13 10.03
CA HIS A 54 7.35 -8.49 10.16
C HIS A 54 6.50 -9.32 11.15
N ALA A 55 6.22 -8.79 12.35
CA ALA A 55 5.48 -9.51 13.37
C ALA A 55 4.11 -10.02 12.88
N VAL A 56 3.34 -9.18 12.19
CA VAL A 56 2.03 -9.57 11.66
C VAL A 56 2.15 -10.57 10.49
N LEU A 57 3.13 -10.41 9.60
CA LEU A 57 3.36 -11.38 8.52
C LEU A 57 3.73 -12.76 9.05
N LYS A 58 4.58 -12.82 10.09
CA LYS A 58 4.97 -14.06 10.77
C LYS A 58 3.79 -14.72 11.47
N ALA A 59 3.04 -13.96 12.26
CA ALA A 59 1.86 -14.45 12.97
C ALA A 59 0.87 -15.14 12.04
N HIS A 60 0.65 -14.56 10.85
CA HIS A 60 -0.28 -15.08 9.86
C HIS A 60 0.32 -16.05 8.85
N ARG A 61 1.58 -16.45 9.03
CA ARG A 61 2.31 -17.37 8.14
C ARG A 61 2.30 -16.89 6.69
N VAL A 62 2.44 -15.59 6.51
CA VAL A 62 2.73 -15.01 5.19
C VAL A 62 4.18 -15.28 4.84
N ILE A 63 5.07 -15.19 5.84
CA ILE A 63 6.50 -15.47 5.71
C ILE A 63 6.96 -16.47 6.78
N ASP A 64 8.03 -17.21 6.48
CA ASP A 64 8.72 -18.10 7.43
C ASP A 64 9.86 -17.39 8.20
N GLU A 65 10.72 -18.14 8.90
CA GLU A 65 11.88 -17.58 9.64
C GLU A 65 12.97 -17.00 8.72
N LYS A 66 12.93 -17.34 7.44
CA LYS A 66 13.88 -16.89 6.41
C LYS A 66 13.29 -15.80 5.52
N TYR A 67 12.15 -15.22 5.91
CA TYR A 67 11.41 -14.22 5.13
C TYR A 67 10.95 -14.73 3.76
N GLN A 68 10.74 -16.04 3.63
CA GLN A 68 10.25 -16.67 2.40
C GLN A 68 8.72 -16.74 2.42
N TRP A 69 8.10 -16.48 1.27
CA TRP A 69 6.66 -16.60 1.10
C TRP A 69 6.15 -18.00 1.45
N THR A 70 5.19 -18.05 2.39
CA THR A 70 4.52 -19.29 2.82
C THR A 70 3.00 -19.18 2.79
N PHE A 71 2.46 -18.09 2.22
CA PHE A 71 1.01 -17.86 2.15
C PHE A 71 0.32 -18.64 1.01
N GLY A 72 1.06 -19.46 0.26
CA GLY A 72 0.53 -20.28 -0.83
C GLY A 72 -0.13 -19.43 -1.91
N LYS A 73 -1.34 -19.81 -2.32
CA LYS A 73 -2.12 -19.12 -3.37
C LYS A 73 -2.87 -17.88 -2.90
N LYS A 74 -2.70 -17.46 -1.65
CA LYS A 74 -3.42 -16.33 -1.06
C LYS A 74 -2.81 -15.00 -1.47
N HIS A 75 -3.52 -13.92 -1.20
CA HIS A 75 -3.08 -12.58 -1.56
C HIS A 75 -2.69 -11.78 -0.30
N LEU A 76 -1.59 -11.04 -0.37
CA LEU A 76 -1.26 -9.97 0.58
C LEU A 76 -1.51 -8.63 -0.12
N VAL A 77 -2.29 -7.74 0.48
CA VAL A 77 -2.50 -6.36 0.01
C VAL A 77 -1.91 -5.41 1.05
N VAL A 78 -1.04 -4.51 0.60
CA VAL A 78 -0.47 -3.41 1.40
C VAL A 78 -0.92 -2.08 0.80
N ILE A 79 -1.76 -1.37 1.53
CA ILE A 79 -2.44 -0.14 1.09
C ILE A 79 -1.52 1.09 1.36
N GLY A 80 -0.36 1.12 0.71
CA GLY A 80 0.55 2.26 0.67
C GLY A 80 1.18 2.69 2.00
N ASP A 81 1.85 3.84 1.93
CA ASP A 81 2.48 4.55 3.04
C ASP A 81 3.59 3.74 3.74
N ILE A 82 4.54 3.22 2.95
CA ILE A 82 5.78 2.62 3.47
C ILE A 82 6.78 3.72 3.81
N PHE A 83 6.83 4.78 3.00
CA PHE A 83 7.72 5.91 3.24
C PHE A 83 7.43 6.63 4.57
N ASP A 84 8.45 7.38 4.98
CA ASP A 84 8.45 8.33 6.08
C ASP A 84 8.26 7.74 7.49
N ARG A 85 8.53 8.59 8.50
CA ARG A 85 8.40 8.37 9.95
C ARG A 85 9.29 7.29 10.56
N GLY A 86 9.54 6.16 9.90
CA GLY A 86 10.36 5.05 10.39
C GLY A 86 11.71 4.91 9.68
N ASP A 87 12.56 4.06 10.24
CA ASP A 87 13.97 3.95 9.84
C ASP A 87 14.24 2.84 8.80
N ASP A 88 13.25 1.97 8.54
CA ASP A 88 13.38 0.77 7.69
C ASP A 88 12.51 0.82 6.41
N VAL A 89 12.48 1.98 5.74
CA VAL A 89 11.76 2.15 4.45
C VAL A 89 12.34 1.23 3.37
N LEU A 90 13.67 1.26 3.18
CA LEU A 90 14.36 0.45 2.17
C LEU A 90 14.20 -1.06 2.42
N PRO A 91 14.45 -1.58 3.64
CA PRO A 91 14.17 -2.99 3.94
C PRO A 91 12.71 -3.41 3.68
N LEU A 92 11.72 -2.56 3.99
CA LEU A 92 10.31 -2.89 3.71
C LEU A 92 10.04 -3.04 2.21
N PHE A 93 10.52 -2.10 1.40
CA PHE A 93 10.35 -2.19 -0.06
C PHE A 93 11.03 -3.42 -0.64
N TRP A 94 12.26 -3.71 -0.21
CA TRP A 94 12.96 -4.92 -0.65
C TRP A 94 12.27 -6.22 -0.22
N LEU A 95 11.66 -6.25 0.97
CA LEU A 95 10.86 -7.39 1.39
C LEU A 95 9.63 -7.57 0.49
N LEU A 96 8.90 -6.49 0.17
CA LEU A 96 7.74 -6.58 -0.73
C LEU A 96 8.12 -6.97 -2.15
N TYR A 97 9.19 -6.39 -2.70
CA TYR A 97 9.77 -6.76 -3.98
C TYR A 97 10.11 -8.26 -4.02
N LYS A 98 10.81 -8.76 -2.99
CA LYS A 98 11.09 -10.19 -2.86
C LYS A 98 9.80 -11.03 -2.82
N LEU A 99 8.85 -10.65 -1.97
CA LEU A 99 7.64 -11.43 -1.75
C LEU A 99 6.70 -11.45 -2.96
N GLU A 100 6.68 -10.42 -3.81
CA GLU A 100 5.85 -10.45 -5.01
C GLU A 100 6.28 -11.54 -5.99
N ALA A 101 7.59 -11.72 -6.19
CA ALA A 101 8.10 -12.76 -7.06
C ALA A 101 7.84 -14.15 -6.48
N GLU A 102 8.10 -14.35 -5.19
CA GLU A 102 7.86 -15.63 -4.52
C GLU A 102 6.37 -15.98 -4.47
N ALA A 103 5.50 -15.00 -4.21
CA ALA A 103 4.06 -15.19 -4.22
C ALA A 103 3.56 -15.59 -5.60
N SER A 104 4.01 -14.90 -6.65
CA SER A 104 3.66 -15.22 -8.04
C SER A 104 4.04 -16.66 -8.40
N GLN A 105 5.25 -17.10 -8.04
CA GLN A 105 5.72 -18.48 -8.25
C GLN A 105 4.87 -19.53 -7.50
N ALA A 106 4.37 -19.19 -6.31
CA ALA A 106 3.48 -20.04 -5.53
C ALA A 106 2.00 -20.00 -5.99
N GLY A 107 1.68 -19.17 -7.00
CA GLY A 107 0.31 -18.93 -7.47
C GLY A 107 -0.53 -18.04 -6.55
N GLY A 108 0.13 -17.31 -5.64
CA GLY A 108 -0.45 -16.22 -4.85
C GLY A 108 -0.08 -14.85 -5.43
N ALA A 109 -0.25 -13.80 -4.64
CA ALA A 109 0.12 -12.45 -5.07
C ALA A 109 0.41 -11.50 -3.90
N VAL A 110 1.33 -10.56 -4.12
CA VAL A 110 1.51 -9.37 -3.27
C VAL A 110 1.05 -8.16 -4.09
N HIS A 111 0.17 -7.36 -3.51
CA HIS A 111 -0.36 -6.14 -4.08
C HIS A 111 0.12 -4.97 -3.24
N PHE A 112 0.94 -4.11 -3.80
CA PHE A 112 1.34 -2.86 -3.15
C PHE A 112 0.75 -1.68 -3.91
N LEU A 113 -0.01 -0.86 -3.20
CA LEU A 113 -0.63 0.35 -3.75
C LEU A 113 0.14 1.59 -3.31
N LEU A 114 0.19 2.60 -4.17
CA LEU A 114 0.77 3.91 -3.83
C LEU A 114 -0.11 4.63 -2.80
N GLY A 115 0.52 5.13 -1.74
CA GLY A 115 -0.05 6.06 -0.78
C GLY A 115 0.40 7.50 -0.99
N ASN A 116 0.01 8.39 -0.07
CA ASN A 116 0.41 9.78 -0.18
C ASN A 116 1.88 9.99 0.19
N HIS A 117 2.46 9.15 1.05
CA HIS A 117 3.87 9.27 1.40
C HIS A 117 4.79 8.82 0.26
N GLU A 118 4.33 7.90 -0.61
CA GLU A 118 5.03 7.58 -1.87
C GLU A 118 5.06 8.79 -2.81
N GLU A 119 3.92 9.44 -3.10
CA GLU A 119 3.93 10.61 -4.00
C GLU A 119 4.71 11.79 -3.41
N MET A 120 4.60 12.01 -2.10
CA MET A 120 5.35 13.07 -1.41
C MET A 120 6.86 12.86 -1.57
N THR A 121 7.35 11.66 -1.31
CA THR A 121 8.78 11.35 -1.42
C THR A 121 9.25 11.46 -2.87
N LEU A 122 8.51 10.89 -3.82
CA LEU A 122 8.89 10.87 -5.24
C LEU A 122 8.98 12.26 -5.86
N ARG A 123 8.22 13.24 -5.37
CA ARG A 123 8.33 14.64 -5.81
C ARG A 123 9.29 15.50 -4.98
N GLY A 124 10.02 14.90 -4.03
CA GLY A 124 11.00 15.58 -3.17
C GLY A 124 10.43 16.29 -1.94
N ASN A 125 9.18 16.00 -1.53
CA ASN A 125 8.63 16.51 -0.27
C ASN A 125 8.98 15.57 0.89
N LEU A 126 10.12 15.86 1.54
CA LEU A 126 10.70 15.01 2.60
C LEU A 126 10.28 15.42 4.02
N LYS A 127 9.14 16.11 4.17
CA LYS A 127 8.68 16.68 5.44
C LYS A 127 8.63 15.66 6.60
N TYR A 128 8.33 14.40 6.30
CA TYR A 128 8.17 13.35 7.30
C TYR A 128 9.29 12.30 7.24
N ALA A 129 10.29 12.50 6.38
CA ALA A 129 11.42 11.60 6.26
C ALA A 129 12.31 11.72 7.51
N LYS A 130 12.92 10.60 7.90
CA LYS A 130 13.98 10.59 8.91
C LYS A 130 15.25 11.22 8.35
N GLU A 131 15.98 11.96 9.20
CA GLU A 131 17.21 12.66 8.81
C GLU A 131 18.27 11.75 8.17
N LYS A 132 18.33 10.46 8.55
CA LYS A 132 19.25 9.49 7.94
C LYS A 132 19.13 9.42 6.42
N TYR A 133 17.92 9.58 5.87
CA TYR A 133 17.68 9.51 4.43
C TYR A 133 18.18 10.75 3.71
N THR A 134 17.94 11.94 4.28
CA THR A 134 18.47 13.19 3.74
C THR A 134 19.98 13.26 3.90
N ASN A 135 20.53 12.74 5.00
CA ASN A 135 21.97 12.66 5.22
C ASN A 135 22.63 11.74 4.20
N LEU A 136 22.04 10.57 3.92
CA LEU A 136 22.53 9.66 2.87
C LEU A 136 22.58 10.37 1.51
N ALA A 137 21.49 11.04 1.13
CA ALA A 137 21.42 11.76 -0.13
C ALA A 137 22.50 12.87 -0.22
N GLN A 138 22.68 13.64 0.86
CA GLN A 138 23.75 14.65 0.96
C GLN A 138 25.16 14.05 0.83
N HIS A 139 25.42 12.90 1.47
CA HIS A 139 26.73 12.23 1.34
C HIS A 139 27.00 11.72 -0.08
N LEU A 140 25.94 11.42 -0.83
CA LEU A 140 26.01 10.99 -2.22
C LEU A 140 25.98 12.16 -3.21
N ASP A 141 25.86 13.41 -2.74
CA ASP A 141 25.70 14.62 -3.55
C ASP A 141 24.50 14.55 -4.52
N ILE A 142 23.39 13.99 -4.05
CA ILE A 142 22.12 13.87 -4.79
C ILE A 142 20.95 14.33 -3.92
N ASN A 143 19.79 14.54 -4.53
CA ASN A 143 18.55 14.64 -3.78
C ASN A 143 17.97 13.25 -3.47
N TYR A 144 17.29 13.10 -2.34
CA TYR A 144 16.79 11.78 -1.90
C TYR A 144 15.84 11.12 -2.91
N GLN A 145 15.01 11.89 -3.62
CA GLN A 145 14.10 11.35 -4.63
C GLN A 145 14.82 10.71 -5.84
N GLU A 146 16.07 11.09 -6.11
CA GLU A 146 16.87 10.50 -7.20
C GLU A 146 17.21 9.02 -6.93
N LEU A 147 17.19 8.59 -5.66
CA LEU A 147 17.31 7.16 -5.31
C LEU A 147 16.10 6.32 -5.72
N TRP A 148 15.02 6.95 -6.20
CA TRP A 148 13.72 6.33 -6.50
C TRP A 148 13.25 6.60 -7.94
N ASP A 149 14.17 6.99 -8.82
CA ASP A 149 13.88 7.24 -10.22
C ASP A 149 14.02 5.97 -11.09
N MET A 150 13.94 6.14 -12.41
CA MET A 150 14.03 5.05 -13.39
C MET A 150 15.44 4.45 -13.52
N GLU A 151 16.48 5.08 -12.97
CA GLU A 151 17.85 4.54 -12.95
C GLU A 151 18.01 3.52 -11.81
N SER A 152 17.25 3.68 -10.73
CA SER A 152 17.22 2.72 -9.62
C SER A 152 16.26 1.54 -9.84
N GLU A 153 16.60 0.36 -9.32
CA GLU A 153 15.72 -0.82 -9.40
C GLU A 153 14.41 -0.63 -8.63
N LEU A 154 14.49 -0.17 -7.37
CA LEU A 154 13.31 0.09 -6.56
C LEU A 154 12.48 1.26 -7.10
N GLY A 155 13.09 2.26 -7.72
CA GLY A 155 12.36 3.34 -8.38
C GLY A 155 11.57 2.86 -9.59
N ARG A 156 12.19 2.07 -10.49
CA ARG A 156 11.46 1.40 -11.59
C ARG A 156 10.29 0.57 -11.06
N TRP A 157 10.52 -0.20 -9.99
CA TRP A 157 9.50 -1.04 -9.38
C TRP A 157 8.35 -0.22 -8.80
N LEU A 158 8.67 0.82 -8.03
CA LEU A 158 7.72 1.69 -7.36
C LEU A 158 6.89 2.51 -8.36
N LEU A 159 7.52 3.03 -9.42
CA LEU A 159 6.86 3.79 -10.48
C LEU A 159 5.93 2.93 -11.35
N SER A 160 6.04 1.59 -11.28
CA SER A 160 5.11 0.68 -11.97
C SER A 160 3.83 0.38 -11.17
N ARG A 161 3.79 0.72 -9.87
CA ARG A 161 2.71 0.32 -8.96
C ARG A 161 1.38 1.00 -9.28
N ASN A 162 0.30 0.36 -8.83
CA ASN A 162 -1.06 0.88 -8.96
C ASN A 162 -1.41 1.79 -7.78
N THR A 163 -2.38 2.68 -7.98
CA THR A 163 -3.01 3.49 -6.93
C THR A 163 -4.29 2.83 -6.41
N ILE A 164 -4.97 2.11 -7.29
CA ILE A 164 -6.25 1.47 -7.05
C ILE A 164 -6.29 0.10 -7.73
N GLU A 165 -6.80 -0.91 -7.03
CA GLU A 165 -6.94 -2.26 -7.56
C GLU A 165 -8.26 -2.92 -7.15
N LYS A 166 -8.81 -3.73 -8.05
CA LYS A 166 -10.00 -4.56 -7.81
C LYS A 166 -9.63 -6.03 -7.70
N ILE A 167 -10.05 -6.71 -6.64
CA ILE A 167 -9.92 -8.17 -6.48
C ILE A 167 -11.31 -8.76 -6.22
N GLY A 168 -11.94 -9.33 -7.25
CA GLY A 168 -13.35 -9.73 -7.20
C GLY A 168 -14.26 -8.55 -6.84
N ASP A 169 -15.03 -8.67 -5.76
CA ASP A 169 -15.97 -7.63 -5.29
C ASP A 169 -15.30 -6.59 -4.36
N HIS A 170 -13.97 -6.54 -4.30
CA HIS A 170 -13.20 -5.71 -3.37
C HIS A 170 -12.38 -4.66 -4.10
N LEU A 171 -12.53 -3.39 -3.72
CA LEU A 171 -11.73 -2.28 -4.23
C LEU A 171 -10.78 -1.80 -3.13
N PHE A 172 -9.51 -1.64 -3.47
CA PHE A 172 -8.45 -1.21 -2.57
C PHE A 172 -7.88 0.10 -3.08
N VAL A 173 -7.76 1.10 -2.21
CA VAL A 173 -7.20 2.44 -2.52
C VAL A 173 -6.65 3.05 -1.23
N HIS A 174 -5.63 3.90 -1.33
CA HIS A 174 -4.95 4.39 -0.14
C HIS A 174 -5.83 5.17 0.84
N ALA A 175 -6.48 6.26 0.42
CA ALA A 175 -7.25 7.11 1.36
C ALA A 175 -8.77 6.97 1.21
N GLY A 176 -9.27 6.89 -0.02
CA GLY A 176 -10.70 6.77 -0.32
C GLY A 176 -11.06 7.44 -1.64
N LEU A 177 -12.33 7.36 -2.07
CA LEU A 177 -12.80 7.99 -3.31
C LEU A 177 -13.86 9.05 -3.01
N SER A 178 -13.64 10.30 -3.40
CA SER A 178 -14.67 11.35 -3.25
C SER A 178 -15.75 11.23 -4.32
N ALA A 179 -16.85 11.98 -4.17
CA ALA A 179 -17.90 12.09 -5.19
C ALA A 179 -17.37 12.61 -6.55
N ASP A 180 -16.22 13.28 -6.58
CA ASP A 180 -15.59 13.78 -7.81
C ASP A 180 -15.12 12.64 -8.75
N ILE A 181 -15.08 11.39 -8.24
CA ILE A 181 -14.76 10.21 -9.05
C ILE A 181 -15.95 9.74 -9.90
N ILE A 182 -17.18 10.17 -9.56
CA ILE A 182 -18.41 9.68 -10.17
C ILE A 182 -18.49 10.14 -11.62
N GLY A 183 -18.73 9.19 -12.51
CA GLY A 183 -18.79 9.40 -13.96
C GLY A 183 -17.88 8.44 -14.72
N ASN A 184 -17.84 8.58 -16.04
CA ASN A 184 -17.20 7.59 -16.91
C ASN A 184 -15.70 7.84 -17.15
N VAL A 185 -15.16 8.96 -16.66
CA VAL A 185 -13.75 9.34 -16.89
C VAL A 185 -12.81 8.48 -16.04
N TRP A 186 -13.16 8.26 -14.78
CA TRP A 186 -12.28 7.64 -13.79
C TRP A 186 -12.44 6.13 -13.70
N THR A 187 -12.08 5.44 -14.77
CA THR A 187 -11.88 3.97 -14.72
C THR A 187 -10.66 3.63 -13.84
N ILE A 188 -10.58 2.39 -13.35
CA ILE A 188 -9.43 1.93 -12.54
C ILE A 188 -8.10 2.14 -13.29
N ASN A 189 -8.06 1.80 -14.59
CA ASN A 189 -6.88 2.03 -15.43
C ASN A 189 -6.58 3.52 -15.59
N ALA A 190 -7.59 4.36 -15.85
CA ALA A 190 -7.38 5.79 -16.01
C ALA A 190 -6.78 6.44 -14.75
N ILE A 191 -7.21 6.01 -13.56
CA ILE A 191 -6.63 6.45 -12.28
C ILE A 191 -5.16 6.01 -12.20
N ASN A 192 -4.89 4.72 -12.40
CA ASN A 192 -3.53 4.17 -12.27
C ASN A 192 -2.54 4.77 -13.29
N ASP A 193 -2.94 4.88 -14.56
CA ASP A 193 -2.12 5.43 -15.63
C ASP A 193 -1.87 6.93 -15.40
N SER A 194 -2.89 7.68 -14.99
CA SER A 194 -2.76 9.10 -14.69
C SER A 194 -1.87 9.34 -13.47
N THR A 195 -2.00 8.54 -12.41
CA THR A 195 -1.12 8.66 -11.25
C THR A 195 0.32 8.36 -11.62
N ARG A 196 0.60 7.25 -12.32
CA ARG A 196 1.97 6.90 -12.75
C ARG A 196 2.61 8.01 -13.58
N ALA A 197 1.84 8.62 -14.48
CA ALA A 197 2.35 9.70 -15.33
C ALA A 197 2.74 10.98 -14.56
N HIS A 198 2.21 11.21 -13.35
CA HIS A 198 2.37 12.48 -12.62
C HIS A 198 2.96 12.31 -11.20
N VAL A 199 3.17 11.09 -10.69
CA VAL A 199 3.58 10.84 -9.30
C VAL A 199 4.94 11.42 -8.95
N HIS A 200 5.85 11.56 -9.91
CA HIS A 200 7.18 12.17 -9.72
C HIS A 200 7.18 13.70 -9.88
N GLN A 201 6.13 14.27 -10.48
CA GLN A 201 6.06 15.70 -10.77
C GLN A 201 5.89 16.54 -9.51
N ARG A 202 6.49 17.73 -9.51
CA ARG A 202 6.28 18.75 -8.48
C ARG A 202 4.86 19.30 -8.54
N LYS A 203 4.47 20.03 -7.49
CA LYS A 203 3.11 20.55 -7.37
C LYS A 203 2.78 21.50 -8.53
N GLU A 204 3.71 22.39 -8.87
CA GLU A 204 3.57 23.40 -9.93
C GLU A 204 3.32 22.75 -11.29
N GLU A 205 4.03 21.65 -11.60
CA GLU A 205 3.88 20.89 -12.84
C GLU A 205 2.50 20.24 -12.93
N ARG A 206 2.01 19.67 -11.82
CA ARG A 206 0.69 19.03 -11.75
C ARG A 206 -0.47 20.01 -11.91
N GLU A 207 -0.29 21.30 -11.59
CA GLU A 207 -1.34 22.32 -11.76
C GLU A 207 -1.80 22.46 -13.22
N HIS A 208 -0.93 22.12 -14.19
CA HIS A 208 -1.25 22.17 -15.61
C HIS A 208 -2.14 21.01 -16.10
N SER A 209 -2.38 20.00 -15.25
CA SER A 209 -3.20 18.82 -15.57
C SER A 209 -4.44 18.79 -14.65
N PRO A 210 -5.66 19.02 -15.17
CA PRO A 210 -6.88 18.89 -14.36
C PRO A 210 -7.00 17.53 -13.69
N ALA A 211 -6.53 16.47 -14.37
CA ALA A 211 -6.47 15.13 -13.81
C ALA A 211 -5.53 15.05 -12.60
N ALA A 212 -4.30 15.57 -12.71
CA ALA A 212 -3.34 15.54 -11.61
C ALA A 212 -3.79 16.43 -10.44
N ARG A 213 -4.38 17.60 -10.69
CA ARG A 213 -4.94 18.47 -9.64
C ARG A 213 -5.96 17.74 -8.77
N PHE A 214 -6.82 16.94 -9.39
CA PHE A 214 -7.77 16.11 -8.65
C PHE A 214 -7.07 14.94 -7.95
N LEU A 215 -6.32 14.11 -8.69
CA LEU A 215 -5.80 12.84 -8.16
C LEU A 215 -4.84 13.02 -6.97
N PHE A 216 -4.07 14.10 -6.97
CA PHE A 216 -3.13 14.44 -5.89
C PHE A 216 -3.66 15.52 -4.93
N GLY A 217 -4.89 15.98 -5.12
CA GLY A 217 -5.56 16.95 -4.26
C GLY A 217 -6.20 16.30 -3.03
N SER A 218 -6.76 17.12 -2.14
CA SER A 218 -7.39 16.66 -0.89
C SER A 218 -8.60 15.75 -1.08
N ASN A 219 -9.27 15.83 -2.23
CA ASN A 219 -10.38 14.96 -2.61
C ASN A 219 -9.91 13.74 -3.45
N GLY A 220 -8.63 13.66 -3.78
CA GLY A 220 -8.07 12.58 -4.59
C GLY A 220 -7.87 11.27 -3.82
N PRO A 221 -7.63 10.16 -4.54
CA PRO A 221 -7.53 8.81 -3.97
C PRO A 221 -6.43 8.61 -2.93
N LEU A 222 -5.39 9.46 -2.96
CA LEU A 222 -4.26 9.40 -2.03
C LEU A 222 -4.51 10.18 -0.74
N TRP A 223 -5.48 11.09 -0.67
CA TRP A 223 -5.63 12.01 0.47
C TRP A 223 -7.03 12.07 1.07
N TYR A 224 -8.06 11.66 0.34
CA TYR A 224 -9.45 11.85 0.75
C TYR A 224 -9.84 11.03 1.98
N ARG A 225 -10.41 11.69 2.99
CA ARG A 225 -10.81 11.06 4.27
C ARG A 225 -12.32 11.00 4.49
N GLY A 226 -13.13 11.57 3.60
CA GLY A 226 -14.57 11.72 3.82
C GLY A 226 -15.38 10.43 3.79
N MET A 227 -14.80 9.31 3.35
CA MET A 227 -15.40 7.97 3.53
C MET A 227 -15.34 7.46 4.99
N VAL A 228 -14.47 8.02 5.82
CA VAL A 228 -14.22 7.47 7.18
C VAL A 228 -14.16 8.54 8.27
N ARG A 229 -14.45 9.79 7.90
CA ARG A 229 -14.52 10.95 8.79
C ARG A 229 -15.79 11.74 8.51
N THR A 230 -16.41 12.23 9.58
CA THR A 230 -17.69 12.96 9.54
C THR A 230 -17.55 14.47 9.73
N ASP A 231 -16.35 14.97 10.10
CA ASP A 231 -16.14 16.42 10.22
C ASP A 231 -16.22 17.07 8.82
N GLU A 232 -16.92 18.21 8.72
CA GLU A 232 -17.18 18.91 7.45
C GLU A 232 -15.90 19.20 6.65
N LYS A 233 -14.79 19.51 7.33
CA LYS A 233 -13.49 19.79 6.69
C LYS A 233 -12.94 18.63 5.84
N TYR A 234 -13.44 17.41 6.02
CA TYR A 234 -13.04 16.23 5.25
C TYR A 234 -13.99 15.92 4.09
N ASN A 235 -14.98 16.78 3.83
CA ASN A 235 -16.03 16.58 2.82
C ASN A 235 -16.66 15.17 2.92
N PRO A 236 -17.39 14.85 4.01
CA PRO A 236 -17.93 13.51 4.24
C PRO A 236 -18.77 12.98 3.07
N LEU A 237 -18.56 11.71 2.70
CA LEU A 237 -19.24 11.09 1.57
C LEU A 237 -20.67 10.68 1.96
N SER A 238 -21.65 11.00 1.12
CA SER A 238 -23.03 10.53 1.32
C SER A 238 -23.17 9.04 1.00
N THR A 239 -24.15 8.36 1.60
CA THR A 239 -24.45 6.96 1.25
C THR A 239 -24.86 6.79 -0.21
N ALA A 240 -25.58 7.77 -0.78
CA ALA A 240 -26.00 7.75 -2.18
C ALA A 240 -24.80 7.84 -3.14
N ASP A 241 -23.81 8.69 -2.83
CA ASP A 241 -22.58 8.79 -3.62
C ASP A 241 -21.74 7.53 -3.50
N LEU A 242 -21.62 6.96 -2.29
CA LEU A 242 -20.95 5.68 -2.08
C LEU A 242 -21.57 4.57 -2.94
N GLU A 243 -22.91 4.48 -2.98
CA GLU A 243 -23.60 3.48 -3.79
C GLU A 243 -23.36 3.67 -5.29
N GLN A 244 -23.29 4.92 -5.76
CA GLN A 244 -22.92 5.22 -7.15
C GLN A 244 -21.47 4.79 -7.44
N ILE A 245 -20.52 5.10 -6.57
CA ILE A 245 -19.11 4.69 -6.70
C ILE A 245 -19.00 3.17 -6.76
N MET A 246 -19.65 2.46 -5.83
CA MET A 246 -19.62 1.00 -5.77
C MET A 246 -20.23 0.36 -7.02
N LYS A 247 -21.32 0.93 -7.55
CA LYS A 247 -21.92 0.50 -8.81
C LYS A 247 -21.00 0.76 -10.00
N GLN A 248 -20.36 1.92 -10.06
CA GLN A 248 -19.42 2.29 -11.13
C GLN A 248 -18.25 1.31 -11.24
N TYR A 249 -17.69 0.87 -10.11
CA TYR A 249 -16.58 -0.09 -10.09
C TYR A 249 -17.02 -1.56 -9.99
N ASP A 250 -18.32 -1.82 -9.87
CA ASP A 250 -18.92 -3.15 -9.71
C ASP A 250 -18.28 -3.89 -8.51
N VAL A 251 -18.37 -3.29 -7.32
CA VAL A 251 -17.79 -3.82 -6.08
C VAL A 251 -18.78 -3.75 -4.92
N LYS A 252 -18.54 -4.59 -3.91
CA LYS A 252 -19.35 -4.64 -2.67
C LYS A 252 -18.61 -4.08 -1.46
N HIS A 253 -17.29 -3.98 -1.53
CA HIS A 253 -16.49 -3.51 -0.40
C HIS A 253 -15.33 -2.63 -0.88
N LEU A 254 -15.05 -1.59 -0.11
CA LEU A 254 -13.91 -0.69 -0.24
C LEU A 254 -12.99 -0.84 0.97
N PHE A 255 -11.69 -0.86 0.75
CA PHE A 255 -10.67 -0.92 1.80
C PHE A 255 -9.73 0.26 1.66
N VAL A 256 -9.54 0.98 2.76
CA VAL A 256 -8.73 2.20 2.83
C VAL A 256 -7.74 2.17 3.99
N GLY A 257 -6.59 2.79 3.77
CA GLY A 257 -5.55 3.10 4.74
C GLY A 257 -5.65 4.52 5.27
N HIS A 258 -4.51 5.22 5.35
CA HIS A 258 -4.32 6.68 5.52
C HIS A 258 -4.81 7.32 6.83
N THR A 259 -5.95 6.88 7.33
CA THR A 259 -6.59 7.37 8.56
C THR A 259 -6.41 6.34 9.66
N ILE A 260 -5.66 6.73 10.69
CA ILE A 260 -5.39 5.89 11.84
C ILE A 260 -6.66 5.74 12.70
N PHE A 261 -7.01 4.49 12.99
CA PHE A 261 -8.04 4.10 13.96
C PHE A 261 -7.43 3.32 15.14
N PRO A 262 -8.11 3.25 16.30
CA PRO A 262 -7.67 2.39 17.40
C PRO A 262 -7.63 0.91 17.00
N GLU A 263 -8.58 0.48 16.17
CA GLU A 263 -8.68 -0.86 15.60
C GLU A 263 -9.21 -0.77 14.16
N VAL A 264 -9.02 -1.84 13.39
CA VAL A 264 -9.61 -1.94 12.05
C VAL A 264 -11.13 -1.76 12.16
N THR A 265 -11.69 -0.86 11.38
CA THR A 265 -13.07 -0.36 11.59
C THR A 265 -13.89 -0.45 10.32
N SER A 266 -15.16 -0.82 10.43
CA SER A 266 -16.12 -0.85 9.33
C SER A 266 -17.02 0.38 9.36
N PHE A 267 -17.37 0.88 8.18
CA PHE A 267 -18.27 2.01 7.95
C PHE A 267 -19.35 1.62 6.94
N TYR A 268 -20.42 2.41 6.86
CA TYR A 268 -21.54 2.21 5.95
C TYR A 268 -22.04 0.75 5.93
N GLU A 269 -22.33 0.20 7.12
CA GLU A 269 -22.85 -1.16 7.28
C GLU A 269 -21.97 -2.25 6.63
N GLY A 270 -20.64 -2.07 6.69
CA GLY A 270 -19.67 -3.04 6.17
C GLY A 270 -19.37 -2.88 4.67
N LYS A 271 -19.75 -1.76 4.06
CA LYS A 271 -19.36 -1.42 2.68
C LYS A 271 -17.94 -0.84 2.61
N VAL A 272 -17.45 -0.17 3.66
CA VAL A 272 -16.11 0.43 3.71
C VAL A 272 -15.35 -0.04 4.94
N TYR A 273 -14.06 -0.36 4.81
CA TYR A 273 -13.20 -0.78 5.90
C TYR A 273 -11.95 0.09 5.98
N GLY A 274 -11.75 0.76 7.12
CA GLY A 274 -10.51 1.46 7.46
C GLY A 274 -9.53 0.50 8.13
N VAL A 275 -8.40 0.24 7.48
CA VAL A 275 -7.42 -0.78 7.87
C VAL A 275 -6.20 -0.17 8.57
N ASN A 276 -5.94 1.13 8.39
CA ASN A 276 -4.82 1.79 9.06
C ASN A 276 -5.07 1.95 10.57
N VAL A 277 -4.13 1.44 11.35
CA VAL A 277 -4.10 1.51 12.82
C VAL A 277 -2.77 2.05 13.29
N SER A 278 -2.66 2.37 14.58
CA SER A 278 -1.36 2.71 15.15
C SER A 278 -0.49 1.48 15.29
N ASN A 279 0.10 0.99 14.18
CA ASN A 279 1.50 0.60 14.16
C ASN A 279 2.02 -0.20 15.38
N LYS A 280 3.23 0.18 15.77
CA LYS A 280 3.84 -0.07 17.07
C LYS A 280 2.88 -0.17 18.26
N SER A 281 1.97 0.79 18.47
CA SER A 281 1.07 0.82 19.63
C SER A 281 0.16 -0.42 19.70
N ASN A 282 -0.42 -0.82 18.57
CA ASN A 282 -1.31 -1.96 18.50
C ASN A 282 -0.57 -3.28 18.66
N ARG A 283 0.66 -3.38 18.16
CA ARG A 283 1.52 -4.53 18.42
C ARG A 283 1.82 -4.66 19.91
N GLU A 284 2.26 -3.58 20.56
CA GLU A 284 2.59 -3.56 22.00
C GLU A 284 1.38 -3.90 22.89
N LYS A 285 0.16 -3.55 22.45
CA LYS A 285 -1.08 -3.80 23.20
C LYS A 285 -1.82 -5.08 22.81
N GLY A 286 -1.39 -5.82 21.78
CA GLY A 286 -2.14 -6.96 21.24
C GLY A 286 -3.51 -6.58 20.66
N ALA A 287 -3.62 -5.39 20.08
CA ALA A 287 -4.79 -4.89 19.36
C ALA A 287 -4.74 -5.25 17.86
N SER A 288 -5.82 -5.02 17.12
CA SER A 288 -5.89 -5.43 15.73
C SER A 288 -4.89 -4.68 14.84
N ARG A 289 -4.38 -5.35 13.81
CA ARG A 289 -3.24 -4.91 12.98
C ARG A 289 -3.52 -4.94 11.48
N GLY A 290 -4.69 -5.42 11.10
CA GLY A 290 -5.10 -5.58 9.71
C GLY A 290 -6.41 -6.33 9.58
N LEU A 291 -6.72 -6.72 8.34
CA LEU A 291 -7.96 -7.42 8.01
C LEU A 291 -7.68 -8.69 7.20
N LEU A 292 -8.38 -9.79 7.50
CA LEU A 292 -8.39 -11.02 6.70
C LEU A 292 -9.76 -11.17 6.02
N ILE A 293 -9.75 -11.23 4.69
CA ILE A 293 -10.91 -11.59 3.87
C ILE A 293 -10.85 -13.10 3.62
N LYS A 294 -11.91 -13.81 4.02
CA LYS A 294 -12.04 -15.25 3.81
C LYS A 294 -13.45 -15.56 3.29
N GLY A 295 -13.56 -15.73 1.98
CA GLY A 295 -14.84 -15.78 1.28
C GLY A 295 -15.65 -14.50 1.55
N ASN A 296 -16.88 -14.65 2.05
CA ASN A 296 -17.76 -13.51 2.37
C ASN A 296 -17.55 -12.92 3.77
N LYS A 297 -16.59 -13.44 4.55
CA LYS A 297 -16.34 -13.00 5.93
C LYS A 297 -15.10 -12.12 6.00
N ARG A 298 -15.13 -11.14 6.90
CA ARG A 298 -13.98 -10.29 7.24
C ARG A 298 -13.67 -10.46 8.70
N TYR A 299 -12.38 -10.44 9.00
CA TYR A 299 -11.87 -10.62 10.35
C TYR A 299 -10.82 -9.58 10.63
N ARG A 300 -10.90 -8.93 11.79
CA ARG A 300 -9.73 -8.29 12.38
C ARG A 300 -8.68 -9.34 12.66
N ILE A 301 -7.44 -9.03 12.32
CA ILE A 301 -6.29 -9.86 12.64
C ILE A 301 -5.40 -9.20 13.70
N TYR A 302 -4.68 -10.02 14.44
CA TYR A 302 -3.85 -9.67 15.58
C TYR A 302 -2.55 -10.49 15.50
N ASP A 303 -1.51 -10.05 16.19
CA ASP A 303 -0.24 -10.80 16.26
C ASP A 303 -0.39 -12.16 16.97
N ASP A 304 -1.45 -12.37 17.77
CA ASP A 304 -1.92 -13.71 18.14
C ASP A 304 -2.85 -14.27 17.04
N PRO A 305 -2.40 -15.24 16.22
CA PRO A 305 -3.20 -15.77 15.12
C PRO A 305 -4.44 -16.56 15.55
N LYS A 306 -4.56 -16.90 16.84
CA LYS A 306 -5.76 -17.54 17.42
C LYS A 306 -6.87 -16.52 17.63
N LYS A 307 -6.53 -15.25 17.86
CA LYS A 307 -7.49 -14.17 18.01
C LYS A 307 -7.95 -13.69 16.64
N LYS A 308 -9.24 -13.90 16.35
CA LYS A 308 -9.89 -13.38 15.14
C LYS A 308 -11.28 -12.90 15.51
N GLU A 309 -11.55 -11.63 15.26
CA GLU A 309 -12.85 -11.02 15.52
C GLU A 309 -13.53 -10.74 14.19
N ARG A 310 -14.78 -11.18 14.03
CA ARG A 310 -15.55 -10.91 12.81
C ARG A 310 -15.99 -9.45 12.80
N ILE A 311 -15.86 -8.81 11.63
CA ILE A 311 -16.29 -7.45 11.35
C ILE A 311 -17.01 -7.41 9.99
#